data_AF-A0A259M754-F1
#
_entry.id   AF-A0A259M754-F1
#
_cell.length_a   1.000
_cell.length_b   1.000
_cell.length_c   1.000
_cell.angle_alpha   90.00
_cell.angle_beta   90.00
_cell.angle_gamma   90.00
#
_symmetry.space_group_name_H-M   'P 1'
#
loop_
_entity.id
_entity.type
_entity.pdbx_description
1 polymer ?
#
loop_
_entity_poly.entity_id
_entity_poly.type
_entity_poly.pdbx_seq_one_letter_code
_entity_poly.pdbx_strand_id
1 'polypeptide(L)'
;MMIGPIGFAAPWLLLGLLALPILWIILRAVPPAPIRRRFPGVALLLGLKDDDTVTDRTPWWLLLLRMLAVAAVIIGLAGPVLNPQQDRQAGTGPILIVMDGGWPGAQDWTSRAELADRLLAEAGREGRTVAILRLTAPEEAAFQSADLWRSRIAGLAPQPWTPTAAMIERALELLPEGGFETLWFTDGLMMEGRDTLLAALEARGPVRVFASGRTPMALLPAVYQDGVLQLAARRAEAGGVQELSIAAHGLDPSGTPRILATLPLRFDADATEALTEATLPAELRARITRFEIEGI
;
A
#
# COMPACT_ATOMS: atom_id res chain seq x y z
N MET A 1 -14.53 18.27 1.63
CA MET A 1 -14.94 19.19 0.53
C MET A 1 -13.83 19.16 -0.52
N MET A 2 -14.18 19.21 -1.81
CA MET A 2 -13.22 19.05 -2.91
C MET A 2 -13.04 20.35 -3.67
N ILE A 3 -11.80 20.63 -4.07
CA ILE A 3 -11.44 21.71 -4.98
C ILE A 3 -10.57 21.07 -6.07
N GLY A 4 -11.16 20.70 -7.21
CA GLY A 4 -10.48 19.96 -8.28
C GLY A 4 -10.08 18.53 -7.85
N PRO A 5 -8.89 18.01 -8.23
CA PRO A 5 -8.46 16.64 -7.92
C PRO A 5 -7.93 16.45 -6.48
N ILE A 6 -7.99 17.48 -5.64
CA ILE A 6 -7.47 17.48 -4.27
C ILE A 6 -8.65 17.53 -3.28
N GLY A 7 -8.68 16.58 -2.35
CA GLY A 7 -9.56 16.57 -1.19
C GLY A 7 -8.87 17.18 0.03
N PHE A 8 -9.63 17.83 0.91
CA PHE A 8 -9.11 18.32 2.19
C PHE A 8 -9.87 17.68 3.35
N ALA A 9 -9.13 17.17 4.34
CA ALA A 9 -9.69 16.57 5.56
C ALA A 9 -10.42 17.60 6.44
N ALA A 10 -9.84 18.79 6.61
CA ALA A 10 -10.41 19.90 7.37
C ALA A 10 -10.58 21.15 6.49
N PRO A 11 -11.57 21.18 5.58
CA PRO A 11 -11.70 22.25 4.58
C PRO A 11 -11.98 23.63 5.20
N TRP A 12 -12.58 23.68 6.39
CA TRP A 12 -12.80 24.92 7.13
C TRP A 12 -11.50 25.63 7.52
N LEU A 13 -10.40 24.87 7.68
CA LEU A 13 -9.09 25.44 8.00
C LEU A 13 -8.57 26.33 6.86
N LEU A 14 -8.97 26.06 5.61
CA LEU A 14 -8.63 26.89 4.47
C LEU A 14 -9.24 28.30 4.55
N LEU A 15 -10.31 28.50 5.32
CA LEU A 15 -10.81 29.85 5.61
C LEU A 15 -9.78 30.69 6.36
N GLY A 16 -8.82 30.06 7.06
CA GLY A 16 -7.68 30.75 7.67
C GLY A 16 -6.78 31.47 6.64
N LEU A 17 -6.75 31.05 5.37
CA LEU A 17 -6.05 31.77 4.32
C LEU A 17 -6.63 33.18 4.09
N LEU A 18 -7.92 33.40 4.35
CA LEU A 18 -8.53 34.73 4.28
C LEU A 18 -8.05 35.68 5.40
N ALA A 19 -7.52 35.15 6.51
CA ALA A 19 -6.95 35.96 7.58
C ALA A 19 -5.53 36.47 7.25
N LEU A 20 -4.86 35.90 6.24
CA LEU A 20 -3.52 36.32 5.80
C LEU A 20 -3.42 37.82 5.44
N PRO A 21 -4.29 38.41 4.60
CA PRO A 21 -4.22 39.84 4.31
C PRO A 21 -4.38 40.71 5.56
N ILE A 22 -5.20 40.31 6.52
CA ILE A 22 -5.36 41.01 7.81
C ILE A 22 -4.06 40.92 8.62
N LEU A 23 -3.46 39.73 8.70
CA LEU A 23 -2.18 39.51 9.36
C LEU A 23 -1.05 40.31 8.70
N TRP A 24 -1.05 40.44 7.37
CA TRP A 24 -0.09 41.26 6.63
C TRP A 24 -0.19 42.74 7.01
N ILE A 25 -1.41 43.27 7.18
CA ILE A 25 -1.63 44.65 7.62
C ILE A 25 -1.12 44.85 9.05
N ILE A 26 -1.43 43.90 9.96
CA ILE A 26 -1.01 43.97 11.38
C ILE A 26 0.52 43.90 11.50
N LEU A 27 1.17 42.98 10.78
CA LEU A 27 2.63 42.83 10.81
C LEU A 27 3.37 43.98 10.11
N ARG A 28 2.69 44.72 9.23
CA ARG A 28 3.21 45.93 8.59
C ARG A 28 3.04 47.18 9.48
N ALA A 29 2.45 47.08 10.66
CA ALA A 29 2.36 48.19 11.59
C ALA A 29 3.77 48.63 12.04
N VAL A 30 4.31 49.64 11.36
CA VAL A 30 5.52 50.33 11.78
C VAL A 30 5.14 51.26 12.93
N PRO A 31 5.97 51.39 13.98
CA PRO A 31 5.70 52.31 15.08
C PRO A 31 5.37 53.73 14.58
N PRO A 32 4.47 54.45 15.28
CA PRO A 32 4.09 55.80 14.89
C PRO A 32 5.33 56.69 14.79
N ALA A 33 5.31 57.60 13.81
CA ALA A 33 6.48 58.41 13.47
C ALA A 33 7.10 59.08 14.72
N PRO A 34 8.44 59.06 14.87
CA PRO A 34 9.10 59.60 16.04
C PRO A 34 8.76 61.09 16.21
N ILE A 35 8.39 61.46 17.45
CA ILE A 35 8.01 62.83 17.79
C ILE A 35 9.27 63.71 17.69
N ARG A 36 9.30 64.61 16.71
CA ARG A 36 10.42 65.54 16.51
C ARG A 36 10.36 66.65 17.56
N ARG A 37 11.21 66.58 18.59
CA ARG A 37 11.46 67.70 19.51
C ARG A 37 12.68 68.49 19.08
N ARG A 38 12.58 69.82 19.08
CA ARG A 38 13.71 70.71 18.78
C ARG A 38 14.68 70.66 19.96
N PHE A 39 15.82 70.02 19.77
CA PHE A 39 16.90 70.03 20.74
C PHE A 39 17.90 71.13 20.37
N PRO A 40 18.12 72.15 21.23
CA PRO A 40 18.96 73.30 20.89
C PRO A 40 20.45 72.95 20.69
N GLY A 41 20.91 71.78 21.15
CA GLY A 41 22.29 71.30 20.95
C GLY A 41 22.64 70.84 19.53
N VAL A 42 21.69 70.86 18.58
CA VAL A 42 21.92 70.43 17.17
C VAL A 42 22.99 71.27 16.47
N ALA A 43 23.21 72.52 16.92
CA ALA A 43 24.28 73.37 16.38
C ALA A 43 25.68 72.77 16.54
N LEU A 44 25.91 71.93 17.57
CA LEU A 44 27.20 71.25 17.79
C LEU A 44 27.39 70.01 16.91
N LEU A 45 26.33 69.55 16.24
CA LEU A 45 26.33 68.36 15.38
C LEU A 45 26.33 68.72 13.88
N LEU A 46 26.34 70.01 13.54
CA LEU A 46 26.48 70.50 12.16
C LEU A 46 27.90 70.22 11.65
N GLY A 47 28.08 69.05 11.02
CA GLY A 47 29.36 68.64 10.42
C GLY A 47 29.59 67.12 10.42
N LEU A 48 28.84 66.36 11.22
CA LEU A 48 28.87 64.90 11.21
C LEU A 48 27.88 64.37 10.17
N LYS A 49 28.40 63.56 9.23
CA LYS A 49 27.62 62.85 8.22
C LYS A 49 27.54 61.40 8.70
N ASP A 50 26.34 60.95 9.11
CA ASP A 50 26.09 59.54 9.37
C ASP A 50 26.02 58.79 8.04
N ASP A 51 26.88 57.79 7.84
CA ASP A 51 26.88 56.90 6.66
C ASP A 51 25.98 55.66 6.85
N ASP A 52 25.42 55.44 8.05
CA ASP A 52 24.58 54.27 8.32
C ASP A 52 23.09 54.62 8.29
N THR A 53 22.49 54.51 7.10
CA THR A 53 21.04 54.33 6.97
C THR A 53 20.62 53.00 7.57
N VAL A 54 20.28 53.00 8.86
CA VAL A 54 19.59 51.88 9.50
C VAL A 54 18.28 51.69 8.74
N THR A 55 18.15 50.53 8.08
CA THR A 55 16.97 50.20 7.26
C THR A 55 15.76 50.04 8.17
N ASP A 56 15.00 51.12 8.31
CA ASP A 56 13.83 51.27 9.19
C ASP A 56 12.60 50.44 8.74
N ARG A 57 12.74 49.62 7.70
CA ARG A 57 11.64 48.82 7.15
C ARG A 57 12.04 47.36 7.06
N THR A 58 11.23 46.50 7.68
CA THR A 58 11.19 45.08 7.34
C THR A 58 11.01 44.95 5.83
N PRO A 59 11.96 44.33 5.11
CA PRO A 59 11.88 44.25 3.68
C PRO A 59 10.67 43.38 3.29
N TRP A 60 9.89 43.86 2.32
CA TRP A 60 8.59 43.28 1.96
C TRP A 60 8.66 41.81 1.54
N TRP A 61 9.79 41.37 1.01
CA TRP A 61 10.04 39.98 0.63
C TRP A 61 10.09 39.03 1.84
N LEU A 62 10.62 39.46 2.99
CA LEU A 62 10.58 38.68 4.23
C LEU A 62 9.15 38.53 4.76
N LEU A 63 8.34 39.58 4.61
CA LEU A 63 6.92 39.53 4.93
C LEU A 63 6.21 38.51 4.02
N LEU A 64 6.45 38.56 2.70
CA LEU A 64 5.89 37.60 1.74
C LEU A 64 6.29 36.16 2.07
N LEU A 65 7.56 35.90 2.38
CA LEU A 65 8.02 34.57 2.79
C LEU A 65 7.34 34.08 4.06
N ARG A 66 7.14 34.95 5.06
CA ARG A 66 6.36 34.59 6.26
C ARG A 66 4.91 34.25 5.93
N MET A 67 4.28 35.01 5.04
CA MET A 67 2.91 34.71 4.58
C MET A 67 2.83 33.36 3.88
N LEU A 68 3.81 33.03 3.03
CA LEU A 68 3.87 31.76 2.32
C LEU A 68 4.13 30.58 3.27
N ALA A 69 4.98 30.77 4.28
CA ALA A 69 5.22 29.77 5.32
C ALA A 69 3.93 29.47 6.12
N VAL A 70 3.21 30.52 6.56
CA VAL A 70 1.93 30.34 7.27
C VAL A 70 0.88 29.70 6.36
N ALA A 71 0.81 30.09 5.09
CA ALA A 71 -0.07 29.45 4.12
C ALA A 71 0.24 27.96 3.93
N ALA A 72 1.53 27.59 3.82
CA ALA A 72 1.97 26.20 3.72
C ALA A 72 1.60 25.38 4.97
N VAL A 73 1.74 25.97 6.16
CA VAL A 73 1.30 25.36 7.42
C VAL A 73 -0.21 25.13 7.43
N ILE A 74 -1.01 26.14 7.08
CA ILE A 74 -2.47 26.02 7.00
C ILE A 74 -2.88 24.93 6.00
N ILE A 75 -2.26 24.92 4.81
CA ILE A 75 -2.54 23.90 3.78
C ILE A 75 -2.14 22.52 4.29
N GLY A 76 -0.97 22.37 4.91
CA GLY A 76 -0.48 21.11 5.47
C GLY A 76 -1.40 20.56 6.56
N LEU A 77 -1.85 21.41 7.49
CA LEU A 77 -2.79 21.02 8.54
C LEU A 77 -4.21 20.75 8.01
N ALA A 78 -4.60 21.33 6.88
CA ALA A 78 -5.88 21.03 6.24
C ALA A 78 -5.95 19.59 5.68
N GLY A 79 -4.82 18.89 5.60
CA GLY A 79 -4.71 17.50 5.15
C GLY A 79 -5.07 17.33 3.68
N PRO A 80 -4.25 17.82 2.74
CA PRO A 80 -4.50 17.68 1.31
C PRO A 80 -4.27 16.23 0.89
N VAL A 81 -5.29 15.61 0.30
CA VAL A 81 -5.27 14.26 -0.22
C VAL A 81 -5.42 14.34 -1.74
N LEU A 82 -4.41 13.86 -2.47
CA LEU A 82 -4.54 13.67 -3.91
C LEU A 82 -5.45 12.47 -4.16
N ASN A 83 -6.42 12.64 -5.05
CA ASN A 83 -7.34 11.59 -5.48
C ASN A 83 -8.22 11.03 -4.33
N PRO A 84 -9.08 11.88 -3.73
CA PRO A 84 -10.02 11.40 -2.72
C PRO A 84 -10.97 10.39 -3.37
N GLN A 85 -10.92 9.13 -2.95
CA GLN A 85 -11.84 8.09 -3.40
C GLN A 85 -13.28 8.47 -2.98
N GLN A 86 -14.04 9.07 -3.91
CA GLN A 86 -15.43 9.48 -3.74
C GLN A 86 -16.40 8.31 -3.65
N ASP A 87 -15.99 7.09 -4.03
CA ASP A 87 -16.80 5.87 -3.88
C ASP A 87 -16.88 5.34 -2.46
N ARG A 88 -16.39 6.09 -1.45
CA ARG A 88 -16.87 5.91 -0.08
C ARG A 88 -18.31 6.41 0.01
N GLN A 89 -19.26 5.65 -0.55
CA GLN A 89 -20.48 5.46 0.22
C GLN A 89 -20.02 4.87 1.54
N ALA A 90 -20.01 5.70 2.59
CA ALA A 90 -19.70 5.25 3.93
C ALA A 90 -20.73 4.16 4.26
N GLY A 91 -20.34 2.89 4.04
CA GLY A 91 -21.17 1.76 4.38
C GLY A 91 -21.45 1.85 5.87
N THR A 92 -22.70 2.00 6.26
CA THR A 92 -23.07 2.04 7.68
C THR A 92 -23.19 0.64 8.28
N GLY A 93 -23.04 -0.41 7.44
CA GLY A 93 -23.18 -1.80 7.82
C GLY A 93 -21.85 -2.48 8.19
N PRO A 94 -21.91 -3.72 8.70
CA PRO A 94 -20.72 -4.50 9.03
C PRO A 94 -19.87 -4.81 7.78
N ILE A 95 -18.61 -5.17 8.00
CA ILE A 95 -17.64 -5.49 6.94
C ILE A 95 -17.24 -6.97 7.00
N LEU A 96 -17.34 -7.67 5.89
CA LEU A 96 -16.74 -8.99 5.71
C LEU A 96 -15.43 -8.86 4.95
N ILE A 97 -14.31 -9.24 5.56
CA ILE A 97 -13.02 -9.39 4.87
C ILE A 97 -12.92 -10.83 4.37
N VAL A 98 -12.83 -11.03 3.06
CA VAL A 98 -12.62 -12.34 2.44
C VAL A 98 -11.18 -12.41 1.96
N MET A 99 -10.46 -13.50 2.26
CA MET A 99 -9.08 -13.70 1.82
C MET A 99 -8.96 -15.06 1.13
N ASP A 100 -8.42 -15.08 -0.11
CA ASP A 100 -8.13 -16.35 -0.81
C ASP A 100 -7.19 -17.19 0.06
N GLY A 101 -6.11 -16.59 0.56
CA GLY A 101 -5.27 -17.16 1.62
C GLY A 101 -4.40 -18.33 1.19
N GLY A 102 -4.10 -18.46 -0.11
CA GLY A 102 -3.23 -19.51 -0.64
C GLY A 102 -1.80 -19.05 -0.94
N TRP A 103 -0.99 -20.00 -1.41
CA TRP A 103 0.40 -19.79 -1.80
C TRP A 103 0.62 -18.67 -2.84
N PRO A 104 -0.29 -18.41 -3.82
CA PRO A 104 -0.08 -17.37 -4.83
C PRO A 104 0.01 -15.96 -4.23
N GLY A 105 -0.68 -15.73 -3.09
CA GLY A 105 -0.63 -14.48 -2.33
C GLY A 105 0.36 -14.49 -1.17
N ALA A 106 1.26 -15.47 -1.09
CA ALA A 106 2.21 -15.57 0.03
C ALA A 106 3.29 -14.49 -0.03
N GLN A 107 3.76 -14.16 -1.24
CA GLN A 107 4.83 -13.20 -1.42
C GLN A 107 4.45 -11.77 -1.01
N ASP A 108 3.19 -11.39 -1.23
CA ASP A 108 2.65 -10.07 -0.88
C ASP A 108 1.82 -10.09 0.42
N TRP A 109 1.92 -11.17 1.20
CA TRP A 109 1.12 -11.37 2.39
C TRP A 109 1.29 -10.25 3.42
N THR A 110 2.53 -9.82 3.68
CA THR A 110 2.81 -8.72 4.60
C THR A 110 2.09 -7.43 4.17
N SER A 111 2.17 -7.07 2.89
CA SER A 111 1.48 -5.89 2.37
C SER A 111 -0.04 -6.01 2.44
N ARG A 112 -0.60 -7.20 2.23
CA ARG A 112 -2.03 -7.47 2.40
C ARG A 112 -2.46 -7.35 3.86
N ALA A 113 -1.68 -7.90 4.79
CA ALA A 113 -1.94 -7.80 6.23
C ALA A 113 -1.89 -6.35 6.72
N GLU A 114 -0.94 -5.55 6.24
CA GLU A 114 -0.87 -4.11 6.53
C GLU A 114 -2.06 -3.35 5.97
N LEU A 115 -2.49 -3.65 4.75
CA LEU A 115 -3.70 -3.05 4.17
C LEU A 115 -4.95 -3.44 4.98
N ALA A 116 -5.07 -4.70 5.36
CA ALA A 116 -6.15 -5.18 6.22
C ALA A 116 -6.14 -4.48 7.59
N ASP A 117 -4.98 -4.31 8.24
CA ASP A 117 -4.89 -3.57 9.52
C ASP A 117 -5.34 -2.11 9.36
N ARG A 118 -4.94 -1.43 8.28
CA ARG A 118 -5.42 -0.05 8.01
C ARG A 118 -6.93 0.02 7.83
N LEU A 119 -7.51 -0.94 7.12
CA LEU A 119 -8.97 -1.02 6.91
C LEU A 119 -9.71 -1.35 8.20
N LEU A 120 -9.16 -2.24 9.03
CA LEU A 120 -9.68 -2.52 10.37
C LEU A 120 -9.60 -1.28 11.28
N ALA A 121 -8.51 -0.51 11.23
CA ALA A 121 -8.37 0.72 11.99
C ALA A 121 -9.39 1.81 11.57
N GLU A 122 -9.71 1.90 10.28
CA GLU A 122 -10.82 2.75 9.80
C GLU A 122 -12.17 2.25 10.32
N ALA A 123 -12.47 0.96 10.15
CA ALA A 123 -13.70 0.36 10.63
C ALA A 123 -13.92 0.57 12.14
N GLY A 124 -12.85 0.46 12.94
CA GLY A 124 -12.86 0.75 14.36
C GLY A 124 -13.21 2.21 14.68
N ARG A 125 -12.65 3.18 13.94
CA ARG A 125 -12.98 4.61 14.08
C ARG A 125 -14.43 4.90 13.69
N GLU A 126 -14.97 4.16 12.73
CA GLU A 126 -16.36 4.25 12.29
C GLU A 126 -17.34 3.46 13.20
N GLY A 127 -16.84 2.70 14.18
CA GLY A 127 -17.67 1.87 15.07
C GLY A 127 -18.29 0.66 14.37
N ARG A 128 -17.73 0.22 13.24
CA ARG A 128 -18.23 -0.91 12.44
C ARG A 128 -17.68 -2.23 12.94
N THR A 129 -18.51 -3.25 12.95
CA THR A 129 -18.06 -4.62 13.22
C THR A 129 -17.49 -5.27 11.95
N VAL A 130 -16.54 -6.18 12.14
CA VAL A 130 -15.83 -6.86 11.05
C VAL A 130 -15.84 -8.36 11.29
N ALA A 131 -15.93 -9.14 10.22
CA ALA A 131 -15.68 -10.58 10.22
C ALA A 131 -14.60 -10.91 9.19
N ILE A 132 -13.85 -11.99 9.38
CA ILE A 132 -12.82 -12.45 8.45
C ILE A 132 -13.15 -13.87 8.01
N LEU A 133 -13.18 -14.11 6.71
CA LEU A 133 -13.38 -15.42 6.08
C LEU A 133 -12.16 -15.77 5.22
N ARG A 134 -11.49 -16.88 5.51
CA ARG A 134 -10.37 -17.40 4.70
C ARG A 134 -10.85 -18.55 3.83
N LEU A 135 -10.66 -18.44 2.51
CA LEU A 135 -11.14 -19.46 1.57
C LEU A 135 -10.31 -20.75 1.63
N THR A 136 -9.02 -20.69 1.97
CA THR A 136 -8.19 -21.89 2.16
C THR A 136 -8.43 -22.66 3.46
N ALA A 137 -9.14 -22.05 4.43
CA ALA A 137 -9.48 -22.64 5.72
C ALA A 137 -10.78 -22.01 6.23
N PRO A 138 -11.94 -22.35 5.61
CA PRO A 138 -13.21 -21.70 5.90
C PRO A 138 -13.70 -22.06 7.31
N GLU A 139 -13.83 -21.03 8.14
CA GLU A 139 -14.36 -21.07 9.50
C GLU A 139 -15.52 -20.06 9.61
N GLU A 140 -16.38 -20.23 10.61
CA GLU A 140 -17.55 -19.37 10.80
C GLU A 140 -17.14 -17.90 10.99
N ALA A 141 -17.64 -17.04 10.10
CA ALA A 141 -17.28 -15.63 10.09
C ALA A 141 -18.20 -14.84 11.05
N ALA A 142 -17.80 -14.71 12.31
CA ALA A 142 -18.57 -13.92 13.29
C ALA A 142 -18.15 -12.44 13.29
N PHE A 143 -19.13 -11.54 13.17
CA PHE A 143 -18.90 -10.10 13.30
C PHE A 143 -18.49 -9.71 14.71
N GLN A 144 -17.30 -9.14 14.85
CA GLN A 144 -16.70 -8.69 16.10
C GLN A 144 -16.17 -7.27 15.97
N SER A 145 -15.71 -6.66 17.07
CA SER A 145 -15.09 -5.34 16.99
C SER A 145 -13.83 -5.37 16.12
N ALA A 146 -13.60 -4.30 15.36
CA ALA A 146 -12.42 -4.21 14.50
C ALA A 146 -11.12 -4.32 15.31
N ASP A 147 -11.04 -3.73 16.51
CA ASP A 147 -9.87 -3.79 17.38
C ASP A 147 -9.49 -5.23 17.79
N LEU A 148 -10.48 -6.10 17.99
CA LEU A 148 -10.23 -7.50 18.30
C LEU A 148 -9.58 -8.20 17.11
N TRP A 149 -10.01 -7.92 15.88
CA TRP A 149 -9.38 -8.47 14.68
C TRP A 149 -7.98 -7.92 14.42
N ARG A 150 -7.71 -6.65 14.77
CA ARG A 150 -6.36 -6.06 14.66
C ARG A 150 -5.34 -6.81 15.51
N SER A 151 -5.74 -7.31 16.68
CA SER A 151 -4.86 -8.15 17.50
C SER A 151 -4.55 -9.52 16.89
N ARG A 152 -5.37 -10.00 15.93
CA ARG A 152 -5.27 -11.34 15.33
C ARG A 152 -4.70 -11.36 13.93
N ILE A 153 -4.87 -10.27 13.16
CA ILE A 153 -4.48 -10.21 11.74
C ILE A 153 -3.00 -10.50 11.53
N ALA A 154 -2.13 -10.07 12.46
CA ALA A 154 -0.70 -10.33 12.43
C ALA A 154 -0.34 -11.82 12.58
N GLY A 155 -1.23 -12.63 13.15
CA GLY A 155 -1.05 -14.07 13.30
C GLY A 155 -1.61 -14.89 12.15
N LEU A 156 -2.27 -14.27 11.17
CA LEU A 156 -2.75 -14.97 9.98
C LEU A 156 -1.58 -15.20 9.02
N ALA A 157 -1.55 -16.38 8.42
CA ALA A 157 -0.57 -16.78 7.41
C ALA A 157 -1.29 -17.40 6.21
N PRO A 158 -0.69 -17.29 4.99
CA PRO A 158 -1.19 -17.98 3.81
C PRO A 158 -0.96 -19.49 3.95
N GLN A 159 -1.79 -20.29 3.29
CA GLN A 159 -1.65 -21.74 3.21
C GLN A 159 -0.88 -22.16 1.96
N PRO A 160 -0.16 -23.30 1.97
CA PRO A 160 0.61 -23.77 0.80
C PRO A 160 -0.27 -24.36 -0.33
N TRP A 161 -1.60 -24.27 -0.24
CA TRP A 161 -2.56 -24.72 -1.24
C TRP A 161 -3.49 -23.59 -1.67
N THR A 162 -4.18 -23.76 -2.80
CA THR A 162 -5.27 -22.88 -3.23
C THR A 162 -6.62 -23.37 -2.72
N PRO A 163 -7.64 -22.51 -2.60
CA PRO A 163 -9.00 -22.95 -2.27
C PRO A 163 -9.52 -23.99 -3.26
N THR A 164 -10.15 -25.05 -2.75
CA THR A 164 -10.83 -26.06 -3.57
C THR A 164 -12.33 -25.73 -3.71
N ALA A 165 -13.01 -26.31 -4.70
CA ALA A 165 -14.46 -26.13 -4.85
C ALA A 165 -15.24 -26.45 -3.55
N ALA A 166 -14.89 -27.55 -2.86
CA ALA A 166 -15.49 -27.92 -1.59
C ALA A 166 -15.23 -26.87 -0.47
N MET A 167 -14.06 -26.21 -0.46
CA MET A 167 -13.79 -25.13 0.47
C MET A 167 -14.63 -23.89 0.15
N ILE A 168 -14.87 -23.59 -1.13
CA ILE A 168 -15.74 -22.50 -1.55
C ILE A 168 -17.20 -22.77 -1.19
N GLU A 169 -17.68 -24.00 -1.42
CA GLU A 169 -19.01 -24.45 -0.96
C GLU A 169 -19.15 -24.31 0.56
N ARG A 170 -18.13 -24.74 1.31
CA ARG A 170 -18.11 -24.56 2.76
C ARG A 170 -18.09 -23.09 3.18
N ALA A 171 -17.36 -22.24 2.46
CA ALA A 171 -17.33 -20.80 2.73
C ALA A 171 -18.70 -20.14 2.48
N LEU A 172 -19.44 -20.59 1.46
CA LEU A 172 -20.81 -20.14 1.17
C LEU A 172 -21.78 -20.48 2.31
N GLU A 173 -21.70 -21.68 2.88
CA GLU A 173 -22.50 -22.10 4.04
C GLU A 173 -22.20 -21.30 5.31
N LEU A 174 -20.96 -20.82 5.44
CA LEU A 174 -20.45 -20.09 6.60
C LEU A 174 -20.57 -18.57 6.46
N LEU A 175 -21.21 -18.08 5.40
CA LEU A 175 -21.44 -16.65 5.23
C LEU A 175 -22.31 -16.12 6.37
N PRO A 176 -21.96 -14.95 6.95
CA PRO A 176 -22.76 -14.33 7.99
C PRO A 176 -24.19 -14.02 7.51
N GLU A 177 -25.13 -14.00 8.44
CA GLU A 177 -26.48 -13.50 8.17
C GLU A 177 -26.51 -11.96 8.04
N GLY A 178 -27.59 -11.43 7.45
CA GLY A 178 -27.76 -9.99 7.22
C GLY A 178 -27.02 -9.45 5.99
N GLY A 179 -26.98 -8.12 5.86
CA GLY A 179 -26.27 -7.40 4.79
C GLY A 179 -24.95 -6.81 5.28
N PHE A 180 -23.93 -6.82 4.43
CA PHE A 180 -22.57 -6.39 4.75
C PHE A 180 -21.82 -5.90 3.50
N GLU A 181 -20.83 -5.04 3.72
CA GLU A 181 -19.83 -4.69 2.69
C GLU A 181 -18.76 -5.78 2.66
N THR A 182 -18.33 -6.22 1.48
CA THR A 182 -17.25 -7.19 1.34
C THR A 182 -15.95 -6.55 0.85
N LEU A 183 -14.85 -6.84 1.54
CA LEU A 183 -13.49 -6.52 1.13
C LEU A 183 -12.77 -7.81 0.77
N TRP A 184 -12.63 -8.10 -0.51
CA TRP A 184 -12.07 -9.36 -0.99
C TRP A 184 -10.62 -9.22 -1.43
N PHE A 185 -9.70 -9.82 -0.68
CA PHE A 185 -8.28 -9.93 -1.01
C PHE A 185 -8.04 -11.18 -1.86
N THR A 186 -7.85 -10.97 -3.15
CA THR A 186 -7.64 -12.05 -4.13
C THR A 186 -6.22 -12.09 -4.64
N ASP A 187 -5.74 -13.29 -4.97
CA ASP A 187 -4.47 -13.50 -5.65
C ASP A 187 -4.58 -13.55 -7.19
N GLY A 188 -5.79 -13.42 -7.72
CA GLY A 188 -6.04 -13.36 -9.17
C GLY A 188 -6.09 -14.72 -9.86
N LEU A 189 -5.87 -15.83 -9.14
CA LEU A 189 -6.05 -17.15 -9.74
C LEU A 189 -7.54 -17.46 -9.97
N MET A 190 -7.78 -18.23 -11.03
CA MET A 190 -9.09 -18.82 -11.27
C MET A 190 -9.37 -19.89 -10.21
N MET A 191 -10.53 -19.80 -9.58
CA MET A 191 -11.02 -20.75 -8.59
C MET A 191 -12.38 -21.26 -9.03
N GLU A 192 -12.58 -22.57 -8.97
CA GLU A 192 -13.90 -23.15 -9.20
C GLU A 192 -14.90 -22.66 -8.13
N GLY A 193 -16.08 -22.23 -8.55
CA GLY A 193 -17.09 -21.64 -7.65
C GLY A 193 -16.89 -20.15 -7.33
N ARG A 194 -15.86 -19.48 -7.88
CA ARG A 194 -15.60 -18.05 -7.67
C ARG A 194 -16.80 -17.17 -8.02
N ASP A 195 -17.45 -17.42 -9.16
CA ASP A 195 -18.59 -16.62 -9.62
C ASP A 195 -19.81 -16.79 -8.71
N THR A 196 -20.04 -18.02 -8.23
CA THR A 196 -21.10 -18.32 -7.26
C THR A 196 -20.85 -17.62 -5.93
N LEU A 197 -19.61 -17.64 -5.44
CA LEU A 197 -19.20 -16.92 -4.24
C LEU A 197 -19.38 -15.41 -4.42
N LEU A 198 -18.94 -14.85 -5.54
CA LEU A 198 -19.10 -13.43 -5.84
C LEU A 198 -20.57 -13.03 -5.85
N ALA A 199 -21.43 -13.76 -6.56
CA ALA A 199 -22.86 -13.48 -6.62
C ALA A 199 -23.52 -13.55 -5.22
N ALA A 200 -23.11 -14.50 -4.38
CA ALA A 200 -23.60 -14.61 -3.00
C ALA A 200 -23.15 -13.42 -2.13
N LEU A 201 -21.93 -12.90 -2.33
CA LEU A 201 -21.42 -11.71 -1.64
C LEU A 201 -22.12 -10.43 -2.13
N GLU A 202 -22.31 -10.28 -3.45
CA GLU A 202 -23.01 -9.14 -4.06
C GLU A 202 -24.49 -9.08 -3.65
N ALA A 203 -25.13 -10.23 -3.42
CA ALA A 203 -26.48 -10.29 -2.87
C ALA A 203 -26.59 -9.75 -1.43
N ARG A 204 -25.46 -9.66 -0.70
CA ARG A 204 -25.39 -9.19 0.69
C ARG A 204 -25.01 -7.71 0.78
N GLY A 205 -24.35 -7.17 -0.24
CA GLY A 205 -23.94 -5.77 -0.32
C GLY A 205 -22.79 -5.55 -1.31
N PRO A 206 -22.20 -4.33 -1.32
CA PRO A 206 -21.14 -4.00 -2.26
C PRO A 206 -19.87 -4.82 -2.00
N VAL A 207 -19.26 -5.31 -3.08
CA VAL A 207 -17.98 -6.05 -3.04
C VAL A 207 -16.87 -5.19 -3.62
N ARG A 208 -15.81 -5.01 -2.84
CA ARG A 208 -14.57 -4.35 -3.28
C ARG A 208 -13.43 -5.36 -3.31
N VAL A 209 -12.80 -5.49 -4.48
CA VAL A 209 -11.72 -6.44 -4.71
C VAL A 209 -10.37 -5.73 -4.59
N PHE A 210 -9.47 -6.34 -3.81
CA PHE A 210 -8.06 -5.99 -3.70
C PHE A 210 -7.25 -7.12 -4.30
N ALA A 211 -6.78 -6.91 -5.53
CA ALA A 211 -5.86 -7.82 -6.21
C ALA A 211 -4.43 -7.30 -6.12
N SER A 212 -3.48 -8.22 -6.03
CA SER A 212 -2.07 -7.87 -6.23
C SER A 212 -1.84 -7.43 -7.67
N GLY A 213 -0.96 -6.47 -7.89
CA GLY A 213 -0.44 -6.17 -9.23
C GLY A 213 0.61 -7.17 -9.71
N ARG A 214 0.92 -8.20 -8.91
CA ARG A 214 1.87 -9.26 -9.23
C ARG A 214 1.15 -10.43 -9.91
N THR A 215 1.73 -10.94 -10.99
CA THR A 215 1.26 -12.18 -11.62
C THR A 215 1.82 -13.38 -10.86
N PRO A 216 0.98 -14.27 -10.31
CA PRO A 216 1.45 -15.49 -9.68
C PRO A 216 2.27 -16.38 -10.64
N MET A 217 3.32 -16.99 -10.11
CA MET A 217 4.20 -17.89 -10.84
C MET A 217 4.43 -19.19 -10.08
N ALA A 218 4.44 -20.31 -10.79
CA ALA A 218 4.70 -21.63 -10.23
C ALA A 218 5.85 -22.30 -10.99
N LEU A 219 6.74 -22.94 -10.24
CA LEU A 219 7.70 -23.88 -10.82
C LEU A 219 7.05 -25.27 -10.90
N LEU A 220 7.14 -25.91 -12.07
CA LEU A 220 6.65 -27.27 -12.28
C LEU A 220 7.68 -28.30 -11.79
N PRO A 221 7.26 -29.55 -11.52
CA PRO A 221 8.19 -30.61 -11.13
C PRO A 221 9.34 -30.76 -12.12
N ALA A 222 10.56 -30.87 -11.61
CA ALA A 222 11.74 -31.08 -12.42
C ALA A 222 11.68 -32.44 -13.14
N VAL A 223 11.95 -32.45 -14.44
CA VAL A 223 12.02 -33.65 -15.26
C VAL A 223 13.47 -33.89 -15.64
N TYR A 224 13.94 -35.14 -15.55
CA TYR A 224 15.28 -35.51 -15.99
C TYR A 224 15.17 -36.60 -17.05
N GLN A 225 15.56 -36.27 -18.27
CA GLN A 225 15.46 -37.16 -19.43
C GLN A 225 16.73 -37.04 -20.28
N ASP A 226 17.27 -38.18 -20.74
CA ASP A 226 18.41 -38.24 -21.66
C ASP A 226 19.66 -37.44 -21.24
N GLY A 227 19.89 -37.32 -19.93
CA GLY A 227 21.04 -36.57 -19.40
C GLY A 227 20.80 -35.08 -19.16
N VAL A 228 19.59 -34.60 -19.43
CA VAL A 228 19.21 -33.19 -19.36
C VAL A 228 18.17 -32.98 -18.27
N LEU A 229 18.41 -31.99 -17.41
CA LEU A 229 17.43 -31.49 -16.46
C LEU A 229 16.56 -30.46 -17.16
N GLN A 230 15.25 -30.68 -17.15
CA GLN A 230 14.24 -29.78 -17.66
C GLN A 230 13.47 -29.17 -16.48
N LEU A 231 13.43 -27.84 -16.46
CA LEU A 231 12.64 -27.06 -15.50
C LEU A 231 11.70 -26.16 -16.28
N ALA A 232 10.42 -26.26 -15.96
CA ALA A 232 9.41 -25.40 -16.55
C ALA A 232 8.77 -24.55 -15.45
N ALA A 233 8.47 -23.30 -15.77
CA ALA A 233 7.66 -22.44 -14.91
C ALA A 233 6.46 -21.91 -15.67
N ARG A 234 5.39 -21.64 -14.94
CA ARG A 234 4.16 -21.04 -15.47
C ARG A 234 3.85 -19.74 -14.76
N ARG A 235 3.33 -18.77 -15.51
CA ARG A 235 2.73 -17.54 -14.96
C ARG A 235 1.24 -17.52 -15.26
N ALA A 236 0.45 -16.99 -14.33
CA ALA A 236 -1.01 -17.01 -14.39
C ALA A 236 -1.56 -16.19 -15.57
N GLU A 237 -0.89 -15.09 -15.93
CA GLU A 237 -1.30 -14.18 -16.99
C GLU A 237 -0.16 -13.97 -17.99
N ALA A 238 -0.54 -13.80 -19.27
CA ALA A 238 0.38 -13.39 -20.32
C ALA A 238 0.90 -11.97 -20.05
N GLY A 239 2.13 -11.69 -20.46
CA GLY A 239 2.74 -10.38 -20.24
C GLY A 239 3.97 -10.15 -21.11
N GLY A 240 4.72 -9.10 -20.80
CA GLY A 240 5.95 -8.79 -21.52
C GLY A 240 7.02 -9.87 -21.37
N VAL A 241 8.09 -9.70 -22.15
CA VAL A 241 9.32 -10.49 -21.98
C VAL A 241 9.83 -10.33 -20.55
N GLN A 242 10.14 -11.45 -19.91
CA GLN A 242 10.63 -11.47 -18.53
C GLN A 242 11.74 -12.50 -18.39
N GLU A 243 12.87 -12.07 -17.85
CA GLU A 243 14.01 -12.94 -17.54
C GLU A 243 14.10 -13.12 -16.02
N LEU A 244 14.25 -14.38 -15.61
CA LEU A 244 14.30 -14.83 -14.23
C LEU A 244 15.46 -15.82 -14.09
N SER A 245 15.79 -16.14 -12.85
CA SER A 245 16.77 -17.16 -12.52
C SER A 245 16.11 -18.23 -11.66
N ILE A 246 16.42 -19.49 -11.93
CA ILE A 246 16.08 -20.61 -11.06
C ILE A 246 17.34 -21.02 -10.30
N ALA A 247 17.30 -20.91 -8.97
CA ALA A 247 18.34 -21.39 -8.09
C ALA A 247 18.10 -22.86 -7.74
N ALA A 248 19.10 -23.69 -7.99
CA ALA A 248 19.15 -25.07 -7.52
C ALA A 248 19.83 -25.10 -6.14
N HIS A 249 19.05 -25.29 -5.09
CA HIS A 249 19.57 -25.41 -3.73
C HIS A 249 19.92 -26.85 -3.41
N GLY A 250 21.01 -27.03 -2.68
CA GLY A 250 21.43 -28.32 -2.17
C GLY A 250 22.43 -28.15 -1.05
N LEU A 251 23.06 -29.25 -0.67
CA LEU A 251 24.14 -29.22 0.33
C LEU A 251 25.48 -29.10 -0.39
N ASP A 252 26.49 -28.48 0.21
CA ASP A 252 27.90 -28.56 -0.21
C ASP A 252 28.59 -29.81 0.37
N PRO A 253 29.79 -30.23 -0.05
CA PRO A 253 30.39 -31.48 0.42
C PRO A 253 30.56 -31.58 1.95
N SER A 254 30.50 -30.46 2.67
CA SER A 254 30.50 -30.40 4.13
C SER A 254 29.11 -30.49 4.78
N GLY A 255 28.05 -30.61 3.96
CA GLY A 255 26.66 -30.67 4.42
C GLY A 255 26.00 -29.30 4.61
N THR A 256 26.63 -28.20 4.17
CA THR A 256 26.08 -26.84 4.36
C THR A 256 25.14 -26.48 3.21
N PRO A 257 23.93 -25.94 3.47
CA PRO A 257 23.04 -25.48 2.40
C PRO A 257 23.65 -24.36 1.55
N ARG A 258 23.67 -24.53 0.23
CA ARG A 258 24.15 -23.55 -0.75
C ARG A 258 23.37 -23.63 -2.06
N ILE A 259 23.46 -22.58 -2.87
CA ILE A 259 23.07 -22.62 -4.28
C ILE A 259 24.16 -23.37 -5.04
N LEU A 260 23.78 -24.49 -5.66
CA LEU A 260 24.68 -25.36 -6.41
C LEU A 260 24.72 -25.02 -7.90
N ALA A 261 23.65 -24.42 -8.43
CA ALA A 261 23.57 -23.91 -9.80
C ALA A 261 22.50 -22.82 -9.91
N THR A 262 22.67 -21.92 -10.87
CA THR A 262 21.68 -20.91 -11.26
C THR A 262 21.39 -21.06 -12.75
N LEU A 263 20.12 -21.13 -13.11
CA LEU A 263 19.64 -21.44 -14.44
C LEU A 263 18.81 -20.27 -14.96
N PRO A 264 19.12 -19.70 -16.14
CA PRO A 264 18.30 -18.64 -16.70
C PRO A 264 16.95 -19.20 -17.13
N LEU A 265 15.88 -18.47 -16.87
CA LEU A 265 14.54 -18.78 -17.32
C LEU A 265 13.97 -17.55 -18.01
N ARG A 266 13.43 -17.72 -19.22
CA ARG A 266 12.90 -16.61 -19.99
C ARG A 266 11.48 -16.89 -20.43
N PHE A 267 10.56 -16.00 -20.03
CA PHE A 267 9.25 -15.88 -20.64
C PHE A 267 9.35 -14.94 -21.84
N ASP A 268 8.97 -15.42 -23.02
CA ASP A 268 8.78 -14.56 -24.17
C ASP A 268 7.49 -13.72 -24.03
N ALA A 269 7.34 -12.73 -24.90
CA ALA A 269 6.13 -11.92 -24.95
C ALA A 269 4.90 -12.82 -25.12
N ASP A 270 3.88 -12.56 -24.32
CA ASP A 270 2.59 -13.25 -24.28
C ASP A 270 2.64 -14.75 -23.90
N ALA A 271 3.83 -15.33 -23.69
CA ALA A 271 3.98 -16.72 -23.27
C ALA A 271 3.59 -16.89 -21.79
N THR A 272 2.82 -17.91 -21.43
CA THR A 272 2.49 -18.24 -20.02
C THR A 272 3.34 -19.37 -19.46
N GLU A 273 4.20 -19.97 -20.28
CA GLU A 273 5.11 -21.05 -19.92
C GLU A 273 6.51 -20.71 -20.41
N ALA A 274 7.51 -21.02 -19.59
CA ALA A 274 8.92 -20.92 -19.91
C ALA A 274 9.60 -22.24 -19.55
N LEU A 275 10.48 -22.71 -20.44
CA LEU A 275 11.28 -23.92 -20.26
C LEU A 275 12.75 -23.54 -20.23
N THR A 276 13.50 -24.12 -19.29
CA THR A 276 14.96 -24.12 -19.34
C THR A 276 15.48 -25.54 -19.22
N GLU A 277 16.58 -25.78 -19.92
CA GLU A 277 17.29 -27.05 -19.92
C GLU A 277 18.71 -26.84 -19.40
N ALA A 278 19.21 -27.81 -18.64
CA ALA A 278 20.60 -27.78 -18.22
C ALA A 278 21.20 -29.17 -18.02
N THR A 279 22.48 -29.27 -18.37
CA THR A 279 23.31 -30.42 -18.05
C THR A 279 24.05 -30.14 -16.75
N LEU A 280 23.64 -30.82 -15.67
CA LEU A 280 24.32 -30.74 -14.39
C LEU A 280 25.18 -32.00 -14.17
N PRO A 281 26.41 -31.85 -13.64
CA PRO A 281 27.21 -32.99 -13.18
C PRO A 281 26.40 -33.88 -12.23
N ALA A 282 26.56 -35.20 -12.36
CA ALA A 282 25.81 -36.18 -11.56
C ALA A 282 25.96 -35.94 -10.05
N GLU A 283 27.15 -35.52 -9.61
CA GLU A 283 27.41 -35.16 -8.22
C GLU A 283 26.54 -34.00 -7.74
N LEU A 284 26.48 -32.89 -8.48
CA LEU A 284 25.64 -31.75 -8.11
C LEU A 284 24.16 -32.14 -8.10
N ARG A 285 23.71 -32.89 -9.11
CA ARG A 285 22.31 -33.34 -9.21
C ARG A 285 21.87 -34.20 -8.02
N ALA A 286 22.72 -35.11 -7.55
CA ALA A 286 22.42 -35.94 -6.39
C ALA A 286 22.31 -35.16 -5.07
N ARG A 287 22.80 -33.91 -5.05
CA ARG A 287 22.91 -33.06 -3.86
C ARG A 287 21.85 -31.95 -3.84
N ILE A 288 21.15 -31.74 -4.95
CA ILE A 288 20.02 -30.79 -5.04
C ILE A 288 18.87 -31.31 -4.19
N THR A 289 18.32 -30.42 -3.38
CA THR A 289 17.18 -30.69 -2.50
C THR A 289 15.92 -29.93 -2.92
N ARG A 290 16.07 -28.76 -3.58
CA ARG A 290 14.95 -27.99 -4.11
C ARG A 290 15.39 -27.02 -5.22
N PHE A 291 14.43 -26.58 -6.01
CA PHE A 291 14.56 -25.48 -6.95
C PHE A 291 13.69 -24.30 -6.49
N GLU A 292 14.14 -23.08 -6.73
CA GLU A 292 13.44 -21.84 -6.39
C GLU A 292 13.58 -20.85 -7.54
N ILE A 293 12.52 -20.11 -7.85
CA ILE A 293 12.63 -18.94 -8.73
C ILE A 293 13.13 -17.78 -7.88
N GLU A 294 14.30 -17.24 -8.20
CA GLU A 294 14.91 -16.19 -7.38
C GLU A 294 14.02 -14.93 -7.31
N GLY A 295 13.80 -14.43 -6.09
CA GLY A 295 13.00 -13.23 -5.85
C GLY A 295 11.49 -13.45 -5.85
N ILE A 296 11.02 -14.70 -5.77
CA ILE A 296 9.60 -15.08 -5.63
C ILE A 296 9.36 -15.77 -4.28
#